data_AF-A0A661I0Q0-F1
#
_entry.id   AF-A0A661I0Q0-F1
#
_cell.length_a   1.000
_cell.length_b   1.000
_cell.length_c   1.000
_cell.angle_alpha   90.00
_cell.angle_beta   90.00
_cell.angle_gamma   90.00
#
_symmetry.space_group_name_H-M   'P 1'
#
loop_
_entity.id
_entity.type
_entity.pdbx_description
1 polymer ?
#
loop_
_entity_poly.entity_id
_entity_poly.type
_entity_poly.pdbx_seq_one_letter_code
_entity_poly.pdbx_strand_id
1 'polypeptide(L)'
;VPPPKVTSAVLLIEKERTEESEGLEALLRVAFQQPRKKLSKNLMTAFSKDKVVKLFERLDLDPNLRPHEAKTSIYHHLYNEFKKDILDGKQQRQRK
;
A
#
# COMPACT_ATOMS: atom_id res chain seq x y z
N VAL A 1 -44.14 0.29 5.27
CA VAL A 1 -42.75 -0.08 5.63
C VAL A 1 -42.16 1.07 6.41
N PRO A 2 -41.56 0.87 7.59
CA PRO A 2 -41.02 1.98 8.38
C PRO A 2 -39.72 2.54 7.74
N PRO A 3 -39.47 3.86 7.87
CA PRO A 3 -38.28 4.49 7.33
C PRO A 3 -37.01 4.12 8.13
N PRO A 4 -35.85 3.90 7.47
CA PRO A 4 -34.58 3.60 8.13
C PRO A 4 -33.96 4.83 8.83
N LYS A 5 -33.05 4.59 9.78
CA LYS A 5 -32.29 5.64 10.51
C LYS A 5 -31.13 6.24 9.72
N VAL A 6 -30.79 5.67 8.57
CA VAL A 6 -29.64 6.05 7.76
C VAL A 6 -30.07 6.25 6.30
N THR A 7 -29.35 7.12 5.60
CA THR A 7 -29.58 7.39 4.18
C THR A 7 -29.04 6.27 3.31
N SER A 8 -29.84 5.81 2.36
CA SER A 8 -29.40 4.86 1.33
C SER A 8 -28.78 5.58 0.14
N ALA A 9 -27.86 4.93 -0.55
CA ALA A 9 -27.28 5.40 -1.81
C ALA A 9 -27.23 4.27 -2.83
N VAL A 10 -27.27 4.61 -4.12
CA VAL A 10 -27.07 3.67 -5.23
C VAL A 10 -25.64 3.86 -5.74
N LEU A 11 -24.85 2.78 -5.75
CA LEU A 11 -23.47 2.77 -6.24
C LEU A 11 -23.40 1.93 -7.52
N LEU A 12 -22.88 2.52 -8.60
CA LEU A 12 -22.48 1.79 -9.80
C LEU A 12 -20.99 1.48 -9.70
N ILE A 13 -20.63 0.20 -9.79
CA ILE A 13 -19.25 -0.24 -9.89
C ILE A 13 -19.10 -0.86 -11.27
N GLU A 14 -18.38 -0.17 -12.16
CA GLU A 14 -18.09 -0.63 -13.50
C GLU A 14 -16.63 -1.10 -13.55
N LYS A 15 -16.43 -2.32 -14.06
CA LYS A 15 -15.12 -2.94 -14.12
C LYS A 15 -14.46 -2.61 -15.45
N GLU A 16 -13.43 -1.78 -15.41
CA GLU A 16 -12.61 -1.46 -16.60
C GLU A 16 -11.64 -2.60 -16.96
N ARG A 17 -10.99 -3.18 -15.95
CA ARG A 17 -9.98 -4.24 -16.15
C ARG A 17 -9.91 -5.19 -14.96
N THR A 18 -9.34 -6.37 -15.19
CA THR A 18 -8.95 -7.31 -14.13
C THR A 18 -7.45 -7.25 -13.96
N GLU A 19 -6.97 -7.03 -12.74
CA GLU A 19 -5.56 -7.23 -12.39
C GLU A 19 -5.49 -8.10 -11.14
N GLU A 20 -4.98 -9.32 -11.29
CA GLU A 20 -4.69 -10.20 -10.18
C GLU A 20 -3.32 -9.81 -9.60
N SER A 21 -3.33 -9.25 -8.39
CA SER A 21 -2.10 -8.85 -7.70
C SER A 21 -2.16 -9.20 -6.22
N GLU A 22 -2.00 -10.48 -5.92
CA GLU A 22 -1.91 -11.00 -4.54
C GLU A 22 -0.86 -10.23 -3.72
N GLY A 23 0.25 -9.83 -4.36
CA GLY A 23 1.30 -9.05 -3.70
C GLY A 23 0.86 -7.63 -3.31
N LEU A 24 0.08 -6.96 -4.16
CA LEU A 24 -0.49 -5.65 -3.83
C LEU A 24 -1.53 -5.79 -2.72
N GLU A 25 -2.38 -6.82 -2.80
CA GLU A 25 -3.35 -7.12 -1.75
C GLU A 25 -2.68 -7.36 -0.40
N ALA A 26 -1.62 -8.18 -0.37
CA ALA A 26 -0.84 -8.42 0.85
C ALA A 26 -0.22 -7.14 1.40
N LEU A 27 0.31 -6.27 0.54
CA LEU A 27 0.83 -4.96 0.95
C LEU A 27 -0.27 -4.07 1.53
N LEU A 28 -1.46 -4.03 0.92
CA LEU A 28 -2.60 -3.27 1.43
C LEU A 28 -3.07 -3.79 2.79
N ARG A 29 -3.13 -5.11 2.99
CA ARG A 29 -3.45 -5.71 4.28
C ARG A 29 -2.50 -5.26 5.39
N VAL A 30 -1.20 -5.22 5.11
CA VAL A 30 -0.19 -4.69 6.05
C VAL A 30 -0.40 -3.20 6.27
N ALA A 31 -0.53 -2.42 5.20
CA ALA A 31 -0.68 -0.97 5.26
C ALA A 31 -1.87 -0.53 6.13
N PHE A 32 -2.99 -1.25 6.08
CA PHE A 32 -4.22 -0.92 6.81
C PHE A 32 -4.39 -1.67 8.14
N GLN A 33 -3.41 -2.49 8.57
CA GLN A 33 -3.50 -3.33 9.77
C GLN A 33 -3.85 -2.55 11.04
N GLN A 34 -3.30 -1.34 11.20
CA GLN A 34 -3.62 -0.44 12.32
C GLN A 34 -4.02 0.95 11.78
N PRO A 35 -5.32 1.22 11.52
CA PRO A 35 -5.77 2.41 10.79
C PRO A 35 -5.41 3.76 11.43
N ARG A 36 -5.22 3.77 12.76
CA ARG A 36 -4.87 4.97 13.54
C ARG A 36 -3.36 5.22 13.63
N LYS A 37 -2.52 4.26 13.22
CA LYS A 37 -1.06 4.42 13.20
C LYS A 37 -0.62 5.02 11.87
N LYS A 38 0.61 5.55 11.88
CA LYS A 38 1.30 6.04 10.68
C LYS A 38 1.49 4.88 9.70
N LEU A 39 1.33 5.14 8.40
CA LEU A 39 1.54 4.18 7.33
C LEU A 39 2.95 3.56 7.41
N SER A 40 3.97 4.39 7.67
CA SER A 40 5.35 3.92 7.86
C SER A 40 5.47 2.89 8.98
N LYS A 41 4.76 3.07 10.11
CA LYS A 41 4.75 2.11 11.22
C LYS A 41 4.06 0.80 10.87
N ASN A 42 2.99 0.86 10.09
CA ASN A 42 2.33 -0.34 9.61
C ASN A 42 3.23 -1.11 8.62
N LEU A 43 3.90 -0.43 7.70
CA LEU A 43 4.82 -1.07 6.76
C LEU A 43 6.05 -1.69 7.44
N MET A 44 6.53 -1.11 8.54
CA MET A 44 7.66 -1.63 9.32
C MET A 44 7.37 -2.98 9.99
N THR A 45 6.13 -3.48 10.01
CA THR A 45 5.83 -4.83 10.51
C THR A 45 6.22 -5.92 9.51
N ALA A 46 6.31 -5.59 8.22
CA ALA A 46 6.65 -6.53 7.15
C ALA A 46 7.96 -6.17 6.43
N PHE A 47 8.42 -4.92 6.51
CA PHE A 47 9.62 -4.42 5.84
C PHE A 47 10.61 -3.81 6.85
N SER A 48 11.91 -3.82 6.52
CA SER A 48 12.91 -3.22 7.42
C SER A 48 12.73 -1.70 7.53
N LYS A 49 13.03 -1.16 8.72
CA LYS A 49 12.90 0.28 9.03
C LYS A 49 13.63 1.16 8.01
N ASP A 50 14.88 0.82 7.68
CA ASP A 50 15.70 1.62 6.78
C ASP A 50 15.11 1.68 5.37
N LYS A 51 14.50 0.59 4.90
CA LYS A 51 13.82 0.57 3.59
C LYS A 51 12.60 1.48 3.59
N VAL A 52 11.77 1.39 4.62
CA VAL A 52 10.56 2.22 4.72
C VAL A 52 10.92 3.70 4.80
N VAL A 53 11.91 4.08 5.61
CA VAL A 53 12.35 5.48 5.76
C VAL A 53 12.89 6.03 4.44
N LYS A 54 13.85 5.32 3.80
CA LYS A 54 14.40 5.74 2.50
C LYS A 54 13.33 5.86 1.42
N LEU A 55 12.35 4.97 1.42
CA LEU A 55 11.26 4.99 0.45
C LEU A 55 10.33 6.19 0.67
N PHE A 56 10.02 6.51 1.93
CA PHE A 56 9.22 7.69 2.28
C PHE A 56 9.94 8.98 1.87
N GLU A 57 11.24 9.08 2.13
CA GLU A 57 12.05 10.23 1.72
C GLU A 57 12.10 10.37 0.19
N ARG A 58 12.35 9.27 -0.53
CA ARG A 58 12.43 9.29 -1.99
C ARG A 58 11.10 9.64 -2.66
N LEU A 59 9.97 9.21 -2.09
CA LEU A 59 8.64 9.50 -2.59
C LEU A 59 8.05 10.81 -2.03
N ASP A 60 8.84 11.57 -1.25
CA ASP A 60 8.44 12.81 -0.60
C ASP A 60 7.10 12.67 0.17
N LEU A 61 6.98 11.59 0.94
CA LEU A 61 5.79 11.29 1.72
C LEU A 61 5.86 11.90 3.12
N ASP A 62 4.74 12.44 3.60
CA ASP A 62 4.64 12.92 4.98
C ASP A 62 4.97 11.77 5.96
N PRO A 63 5.97 11.93 6.85
CA PRO A 63 6.31 10.91 7.84
C PRO A 63 5.16 10.59 8.81
N ASN A 64 4.15 11.45 8.94
CA ASN A 64 2.97 11.28 9.77
C ASN A 64 1.76 10.69 9.03
N LEU A 65 1.85 10.51 7.71
CA LEU A 65 0.78 10.02 6.84
C LEU A 65 0.15 8.73 7.39
N ARG A 66 -1.17 8.70 7.47
CA ARG A 66 -1.95 7.50 7.82
C ARG A 66 -2.47 6.80 6.56
N PRO A 67 -2.83 5.51 6.63
CA PRO A 67 -3.25 4.76 5.45
C PRO A 67 -4.43 5.39 4.69
N HIS A 68 -5.48 5.81 5.38
CA HIS A 68 -6.66 6.40 4.72
C HIS A 68 -6.43 7.79 4.11
N GLU A 69 -5.33 8.46 4.45
CA GLU A 69 -4.96 9.78 3.93
C GLU A 69 -4.18 9.66 2.60
N ALA A 70 -3.62 8.48 2.32
CA ALA A 70 -2.84 8.23 1.11
C ALA A 70 -3.74 7.97 -0.11
N LYS A 71 -3.35 8.52 -1.27
CA LYS A 71 -4.01 8.22 -2.55
C LYS A 71 -3.68 6.80 -3.02
N THR A 72 -4.57 6.19 -3.79
CA THR A 72 -4.37 4.85 -4.38
C THR A 72 -3.04 4.73 -5.15
N SER A 73 -2.64 5.77 -5.88
CA SER A 73 -1.37 5.79 -6.63
C SER A 73 -0.14 5.56 -5.74
N ILE A 74 -0.15 6.04 -4.49
CA ILE A 74 0.94 5.86 -3.54
C ILE A 74 1.16 4.37 -3.26
N TYR A 75 0.09 3.59 -3.11
CA TYR A 75 0.20 2.15 -2.88
C TYR A 75 0.81 1.40 -4.06
N HIS A 76 0.47 1.78 -5.29
CA HIS A 76 1.09 1.22 -6.48
C HIS A 76 2.58 1.58 -6.55
N HIS A 77 2.97 2.83 -6.23
CA HIS A 77 4.38 3.23 -6.17
C HIS A 77 5.14 2.45 -5.09
N LEU A 78 4.61 2.37 -3.87
CA LEU A 78 5.19 1.60 -2.77
C LEU A 78 5.40 0.14 -3.18
N TYR A 79 4.37 -0.49 -3.75
CA TYR A 79 4.43 -1.88 -4.21
C TYR A 79 5.51 -2.09 -5.28
N ASN A 80 5.56 -1.22 -6.29
CA ASN A 80 6.56 -1.31 -7.35
C ASN A 80 7.98 -1.16 -6.81
N GLU A 81 8.20 -0.26 -5.86
CA GLU A 81 9.52 -0.04 -5.28
C GLU A 81 9.96 -1.19 -4.36
N PHE A 82 9.07 -1.72 -3.53
CA PHE A 82 9.37 -2.93 -2.75
C PHE A 82 9.61 -4.16 -3.64
N LYS A 83 8.98 -4.23 -4.81
CA LYS A 83 9.17 -5.32 -5.78
C LYS A 83 10.49 -5.20 -6.55
N LYS A 84 10.93 -3.99 -6.93
CA LYS A 84 12.23 -3.77 -7.60
C LYS A 84 13.39 -4.28 -6.76
N ASP A 85 13.37 -4.04 -5.45
CA ASP A 85 14.35 -4.59 -4.51
C ASP A 85 14.43 -6.13 -4.53
N ILE A 86 13.32 -6.83 -4.75
CA ILE A 86 13.28 -8.31 -4.84
C ILE A 86 13.89 -8.80 -6.15
N LEU A 87 13.82 -8.00 -7.22
CA LEU A 87 14.36 -8.31 -8.55
C LEU A 87 15.84 -7.95 -8.66
N ASP A 88 16.27 -6.82 -8.11
CA ASP A 88 17.67 -6.36 -8.14
C ASP A 88 18.56 -7.24 -7.25
N GLY A 89 18.05 -7.73 -6.12
CA GLY A 89 18.75 -8.69 -5.25
C GLY A 89 18.98 -10.07 -5.88
N LYS A 90 18.27 -10.43 -6.96
CA LYS A 90 18.52 -11.68 -7.71
C LYS A 90 19.63 -11.56 -8.74
N GLN A 91 19.94 -10.36 -9.24
CA GLN A 91 20.99 -10.18 -10.24
C GLN A 91 22.41 -10.30 -9.66
N GLN A 92 22.60 -10.06 -8.36
CA GLN A 92 23.93 -10.16 -7.73
C GLN A 92 24.39 -11.59 -7.38
N ARG A 93 23.53 -12.62 -7.53
CA ARG A 93 23.92 -14.03 -7.29
C ARG A 93 24.41 -14.77 -8.54
N GLN A 94 24.38 -14.14 -9.72
CA GLN A 94 24.89 -14.73 -10.97
C GLN A 94 25.91 -13.80 -11.65
N ARG A 95 27.00 -13.47 -10.95
CA ARG A 95 28.28 -13.19 -11.62
C ARG A 95 29.35 -13.99 -10.89
N LYS A 96 29.77 -15.07 -11.55
CA LYS A 96 30.98 -15.84 -11.24
C LYS A 96 32.21 -14.95 -11.31
#